data_AF-A0A1I0TFB7-F1
#
_entry.id   AF-A0A1I0TFB7-F1
#
_cell.length_a   1.000
_cell.length_b   1.000
_cell.length_c   1.000
_cell.angle_alpha   90.00
_cell.angle_beta   90.00
_cell.angle_gamma   90.00
#
_symmetry.space_group_name_H-M   'P 1'
#
loop_
_entity.id
_entity.type
_entity.pdbx_description
1 polymer ?
#
loop_
_entity_poly.entity_id
_entity_poly.type
_entity_poly.pdbx_seq_one_letter_code
_entity_poly.pdbx_strand_id
1 'polypeptide(L)'
;MLGNDIVDLNLAKIQSNWRRKNYLDKIFTTEEQLLIASANDPDEMVWLLWSMKESAYKIHNRKTGIRDFSPKSLNCAVYKDSLGEVNINNCTYFTKSNIQTTFIHTIAAPVFDKLAAVKVAIYELPDHPDDYKRTQPASVSHHGQYLALVY
;
A
#
# COMPACT_ATOMS: atom_id res chain seq x y z
N MET A 1 -3.58 15.63 1.89
CA MET A 1 -2.63 14.76 1.18
C MET A 1 -3.08 13.34 1.37
N LEU A 2 -3.26 12.62 0.27
CA LEU A 2 -3.62 11.21 0.25
C LEU A 2 -2.45 10.43 -0.33
N GLY A 3 -2.35 9.16 0.02
CA GLY A 3 -1.45 8.20 -0.59
C GLY A 3 -2.22 6.95 -0.92
N ASN A 4 -1.79 6.22 -1.94
CA ASN A 4 -2.36 4.93 -2.27
C ASN A 4 -1.33 4.02 -2.90
N ASP A 5 -1.57 2.73 -2.83
CA ASP A 5 -0.81 1.73 -3.57
C ASP A 5 -1.70 0.58 -4.02
N ILE A 6 -1.44 0.04 -5.21
CA ILE A 6 -2.16 -1.12 -5.74
C ILE A 6 -1.14 -2.18 -6.15
N VAL A 7 -1.39 -3.41 -5.75
CA VAL A 7 -0.56 -4.58 -6.06
C VAL A 7 -1.41 -5.60 -6.79
N ASP A 8 -1.19 -5.74 -8.09
CA ASP A 8 -1.55 -6.95 -8.86
C ASP A 8 -0.91 -8.21 -8.25
N LEU A 9 -1.72 -9.08 -7.65
CA LEU A 9 -1.23 -10.28 -6.96
C LEU A 9 -0.74 -11.36 -7.94
N ASN A 10 -1.30 -11.41 -9.16
CA ASN A 10 -0.87 -12.37 -10.17
C ASN A 10 0.50 -11.98 -10.71
N LEU A 11 0.71 -10.70 -11.00
CA LEU A 11 2.01 -10.22 -11.42
C LEU A 11 3.05 -10.30 -10.29
N ALA A 12 2.66 -9.97 -9.06
CA ALA A 12 3.56 -10.01 -7.91
C ALA A 12 4.14 -11.42 -7.67
N LYS A 13 3.33 -12.48 -7.86
CA LYS A 13 3.78 -13.89 -7.79
C LYS A 13 4.85 -14.23 -8.82
N ILE A 14 4.82 -13.59 -9.98
CA ILE A 14 5.78 -13.81 -11.08
C ILE A 14 7.06 -13.00 -10.85
N GLN A 15 6.91 -11.73 -10.45
CA GLN A 15 8.02 -10.77 -10.38
C GLN A 15 8.78 -10.80 -9.05
N SER A 16 8.16 -11.27 -7.96
CA SER A 16 8.75 -11.24 -6.63
C SER A 16 8.71 -12.60 -5.95
N ASN A 17 9.90 -13.13 -5.68
CA ASN A 17 10.06 -14.24 -4.76
C ASN A 17 10.36 -13.70 -3.36
N TRP A 18 9.33 -13.31 -2.62
CA TRP A 18 9.49 -12.81 -1.24
C TRP A 18 10.00 -13.88 -0.27
N ARG A 19 9.92 -15.16 -0.62
CA ARG A 19 10.46 -16.29 0.16
C ARG A 19 11.96 -16.47 0.02
N ARG A 20 12.63 -15.70 -0.87
CA ARG A 20 14.09 -15.75 -0.98
C ARG A 20 14.75 -15.28 0.32
N LYS A 21 15.89 -15.89 0.65
CA LYS A 21 16.67 -15.56 1.84
C LYS A 21 16.90 -14.04 1.95
N ASN A 22 16.71 -13.49 3.14
CA ASN A 22 16.87 -12.08 3.51
C ASN A 22 15.91 -11.09 2.84
N TYR A 23 14.86 -11.51 2.13
CA TYR A 23 13.88 -10.56 1.56
C TYR A 23 13.10 -9.87 2.68
N LEU A 24 12.49 -10.68 3.56
CA LEU A 24 11.71 -10.15 4.67
C LEU A 24 12.57 -9.29 5.59
N ASP A 25 13.80 -9.73 5.87
CA ASP A 25 14.79 -9.01 6.67
C ASP A 25 15.28 -7.70 6.06
N LYS A 26 14.89 -7.34 4.84
CA LYS A 26 15.20 -6.02 4.26
C LYS A 26 14.02 -5.06 4.32
N ILE A 27 12.81 -5.60 4.38
CA ILE A 27 11.58 -4.85 4.11
C ILE A 27 10.72 -4.73 5.36
N PHE A 28 10.64 -5.80 6.15
CA PHE A 28 9.71 -5.92 7.26
C PHE A 28 10.44 -5.94 8.61
N THR A 29 9.80 -5.39 9.63
CA THR A 29 10.25 -5.50 11.02
C THR A 29 10.00 -6.90 11.56
N THR A 30 10.55 -7.21 12.74
CA THR A 30 10.34 -8.50 13.38
C THR A 30 8.85 -8.73 13.69
N GLU A 31 8.13 -7.71 14.12
CA GLU A 31 6.69 -7.77 14.40
C GLU A 31 5.90 -8.05 13.13
N GLU A 32 6.23 -7.37 12.03
CA GLU A 32 5.60 -7.60 10.73
C GLU A 32 5.91 -8.99 10.17
N GLN A 33 7.13 -9.50 10.37
CA GLN A 33 7.48 -10.88 10.01
C GLN A 33 6.68 -11.91 10.81
N LEU A 34 6.40 -11.65 12.09
CA LEU A 34 5.52 -12.50 12.90
C LEU A 34 4.08 -12.47 12.38
N LEU A 35 3.57 -11.30 11.96
CA LEU A 35 2.26 -11.20 11.31
C LEU A 35 2.22 -12.02 10.02
N ILE A 36 3.24 -11.93 9.17
CA ILE A 36 3.34 -12.72 7.94
C ILE A 36 3.36 -14.21 8.24
N ALA A 37 4.16 -14.65 9.21
CA ALA A 37 4.32 -16.06 9.54
C ALA A 37 3.08 -16.69 10.19
N SER A 38 2.24 -15.89 10.87
CA SER A 38 1.03 -16.35 11.54
C SER A 38 -0.26 -16.11 10.74
N ALA A 39 -0.17 -15.47 9.59
CA ALA A 39 -1.33 -15.21 8.73
C ALA A 39 -1.88 -16.51 8.11
N ASN A 40 -3.19 -16.55 7.92
CA ASN A 40 -3.84 -17.65 7.18
C ASN A 40 -3.34 -17.72 5.73
N ASP A 41 -3.10 -16.55 5.12
CA ASP A 41 -2.44 -16.42 3.82
C ASP A 41 -1.22 -15.48 3.95
N PRO A 42 0.00 -16.04 4.08
CA PRO A 42 1.23 -15.26 4.16
C PRO A 42 1.53 -14.44 2.88
N ASP A 43 1.12 -14.91 1.70
CA ASP A 43 1.31 -14.16 0.45
C ASP A 43 0.47 -12.88 0.48
N GLU A 44 -0.80 -12.99 0.86
CA GLU A 44 -1.69 -11.84 1.03
C GLU A 44 -1.13 -10.85 2.06
N MET A 45 -0.68 -11.34 3.22
CA MET A 45 -0.14 -10.49 4.29
C MET A 45 1.10 -9.72 3.87
N VAL A 46 2.02 -10.33 3.11
CA VAL A 46 3.21 -9.64 2.56
C VAL A 46 2.79 -8.45 1.70
N TRP A 47 1.84 -8.67 0.79
CA TRP A 47 1.41 -7.64 -0.16
C TRP A 47 0.50 -6.59 0.48
N LEU A 48 -0.26 -6.95 1.51
CA LEU A 48 -0.98 -6.02 2.36
C LEU A 48 -0.01 -5.05 3.04
N LEU A 49 0.96 -5.57 3.79
CA LEU A 49 1.94 -4.76 4.51
C LEU A 49 2.77 -3.90 3.55
N TRP A 50 3.17 -4.44 2.39
CA TRP A 50 3.87 -3.67 1.35
C TRP A 50 3.04 -2.48 0.86
N SER A 51 1.79 -2.72 0.46
CA SER A 51 0.92 -1.66 -0.06
C SER A 51 0.59 -0.59 0.99
N MET A 52 0.51 -0.97 2.28
CA MET A 52 0.41 -0.02 3.40
C MET A 52 1.63 0.90 3.47
N LYS A 53 2.85 0.33 3.46
CA LYS A 53 4.12 1.09 3.52
C LYS A 53 4.23 2.08 2.36
N GLU A 54 3.97 1.64 1.12
CA GLU A 54 4.01 2.49 -0.08
C GLU A 54 2.98 3.63 -0.02
N SER A 55 1.76 3.32 0.42
CA SER A 55 0.69 4.31 0.58
C SER A 55 1.08 5.41 1.58
N ALA A 56 1.62 5.03 2.74
CA ALA A 56 2.07 5.96 3.77
C ALA A 56 3.30 6.76 3.32
N TYR A 57 4.28 6.10 2.68
CA TYR A 57 5.48 6.75 2.18
C TYR A 57 5.18 7.83 1.14
N LYS A 58 4.22 7.61 0.23
CA LYS A 58 3.80 8.64 -0.73
C LYS A 58 3.37 9.94 -0.03
N ILE A 59 2.71 9.86 1.12
CA ILE A 59 2.37 11.05 1.93
C ILE A 59 3.62 11.62 2.60
N HIS A 60 4.43 10.75 3.21
CA HIS A 60 5.62 11.15 3.96
C HIS A 60 6.63 11.88 3.07
N ASN A 61 6.98 11.31 1.93
CA ASN A 61 7.88 11.89 0.93
C ASN A 61 7.37 13.25 0.44
N ARG A 62 6.08 13.39 0.14
CA ARG A 62 5.51 14.69 -0.27
C ARG A 62 5.54 15.73 0.87
N LYS A 63 5.45 15.30 2.14
CA LYS A 63 5.47 16.19 3.31
C LYS A 63 6.89 16.66 3.63
N THR A 64 7.88 15.78 3.50
CA THR A 64 9.27 16.05 3.92
C THR A 64 10.20 16.42 2.77
N GLY A 65 9.85 16.06 1.53
CA GLY A 65 10.72 16.18 0.35
C GLY A 65 11.87 15.16 0.31
N ILE A 66 11.96 14.28 1.32
CA ILE A 66 13.05 13.31 1.46
C ILE A 66 12.75 12.08 0.62
N ARG A 67 13.61 11.82 -0.37
CA ARG A 67 13.53 10.67 -1.27
C ARG A 67 14.37 9.50 -0.75
N ASP A 68 14.03 9.01 0.43
CA ASP A 68 14.67 7.85 1.04
C ASP A 68 13.60 6.85 1.46
N PHE A 69 13.34 5.88 0.58
CA PHE A 69 12.42 4.80 0.90
C PHE A 69 13.16 3.71 1.65
N SER A 70 13.05 3.76 2.98
CA SER A 70 13.51 2.70 3.88
C SER A 70 12.29 1.95 4.42
N PRO A 71 11.87 0.81 3.81
CA PRO A 71 10.63 0.13 4.15
C PRO A 71 10.54 -0.30 5.62
N LYS A 72 11.68 -0.63 6.23
CA LYS A 72 11.77 -0.99 7.65
C LYS A 72 11.49 0.17 8.61
N SER A 73 11.62 1.41 8.16
CA SER A 73 11.28 2.59 8.98
C SER A 73 9.77 2.87 9.05
N LEU A 74 8.99 2.22 8.17
CA LEU A 74 7.55 2.35 8.06
C LEU A 74 6.88 1.19 8.80
N ASN A 75 6.57 1.35 10.08
CA ASN A 75 6.05 0.25 10.90
C ASN A 75 4.53 0.14 10.76
N CYS A 76 4.05 -0.98 10.23
CA CYS A 76 2.63 -1.25 10.05
C CYS A 76 2.00 -1.84 11.32
N ALA A 77 0.79 -1.37 11.64
CA ALA A 77 -0.14 -2.06 12.53
C ALA A 77 -1.44 -2.34 11.75
N VAL A 78 -1.85 -3.61 11.73
CA VAL A 78 -3.07 -4.07 11.04
C VAL A 78 -4.18 -4.29 12.07
N TYR A 79 -5.36 -3.76 11.78
CA TYR A 79 -6.56 -3.84 12.62
C TYR A 79 -7.68 -4.62 11.90
N LYS A 80 -8.84 -4.71 12.55
CA LYS A 80 -10.04 -5.32 11.95
C LYS A 80 -10.53 -4.52 10.74
N ASP A 81 -11.33 -5.17 9.91
CA ASP A 81 -12.01 -4.56 8.76
C ASP A 81 -11.05 -3.88 7.76
N SER A 82 -9.86 -4.47 7.61
CA SER A 82 -8.80 -3.98 6.72
C SER A 82 -8.35 -2.54 7.01
N LEU A 83 -8.57 -2.07 8.25
CA LEU A 83 -8.01 -0.83 8.75
C LEU A 83 -6.61 -1.07 9.30
N GLY A 84 -5.81 -0.02 9.38
CA GLY A 84 -4.49 -0.07 9.96
C GLY A 84 -3.88 1.31 10.11
N GLU A 85 -2.61 1.32 10.50
CA GLU A 85 -1.78 2.52 10.45
C GLU A 85 -0.32 2.17 10.12
N VAL A 86 0.41 3.18 9.67
CA VAL A 86 1.84 3.11 9.41
C VAL A 86 2.53 4.26 10.12
N ASN A 87 3.52 3.91 10.95
CA ASN A 87 4.27 4.84 11.77
C ASN A 87 5.69 5.05 11.21
N ILE A 88 6.09 6.30 11.00
CA ILE A 88 7.44 6.70 10.52
C ILE A 88 7.80 8.06 11.10
N ASN A 89 9.00 8.21 11.69
CA ASN A 89 9.53 9.51 12.17
C ASN A 89 8.51 10.34 12.99
N ASN A 90 7.88 9.73 13.99
CA ASN A 90 6.81 10.32 14.82
C ASN A 90 5.57 10.81 14.05
N CYS A 91 5.39 10.39 12.80
CA CYS A 91 4.18 10.58 12.02
C CYS A 91 3.42 9.26 11.93
N THR A 92 2.10 9.34 12.11
CA THR A 92 1.17 8.23 11.92
C THR A 92 0.32 8.51 10.69
N TYR A 93 0.17 7.52 9.82
CA TYR A 93 -0.71 7.54 8.67
C TYR A 93 -1.71 6.39 8.77
N PHE A 94 -2.99 6.71 8.82
CA PHE A 94 -4.05 5.72 8.87
C PHE A 94 -4.25 5.11 7.49
N THR A 95 -4.50 3.81 7.44
CA THR A 95 -4.69 3.07 6.20
C THR A 95 -6.02 2.32 6.18
N LYS A 96 -6.56 2.14 4.98
CA LYS A 96 -7.65 1.22 4.69
C LYS A 96 -7.33 0.44 3.43
N SER A 97 -7.49 -0.87 3.48
CA SER A 97 -7.18 -1.76 2.35
C SER A 97 -8.44 -2.40 1.79
N ASN A 98 -8.48 -2.53 0.47
CA ASN A 98 -9.38 -3.39 -0.27
C ASN A 98 -8.58 -4.62 -0.71
N ILE A 99 -8.89 -5.75 -0.09
CA ILE A 99 -8.21 -7.03 -0.34
C ILE A 99 -9.12 -7.86 -1.24
N GLN A 100 -8.65 -8.15 -2.45
CA GLN A 100 -9.33 -8.96 -3.44
C GLN A 100 -8.45 -10.16 -3.81
N THR A 101 -9.03 -11.14 -4.48
CA THR A 101 -8.29 -12.34 -4.91
C THR A 101 -7.21 -12.06 -5.96
N THR A 102 -7.35 -10.96 -6.72
CA THR A 102 -6.44 -10.60 -7.82
C THR A 102 -5.60 -9.36 -7.54
N PHE A 103 -5.98 -8.53 -6.56
CA PHE A 103 -5.21 -7.34 -6.19
C PHE A 103 -5.39 -6.98 -4.71
N ILE A 104 -4.43 -6.23 -4.18
CA ILE A 104 -4.59 -5.48 -2.93
C ILE A 104 -4.42 -4.01 -3.24
N HIS A 105 -5.38 -3.19 -2.82
CA HIS A 105 -5.29 -1.73 -2.91
C HIS A 105 -5.37 -1.13 -1.53
N THR A 106 -4.42 -0.27 -1.17
CA THR A 106 -4.42 0.45 0.10
C THR A 106 -4.51 1.95 -0.15
N ILE A 107 -5.31 2.64 0.67
CA ILE A 107 -5.30 4.10 0.79
C ILE A 107 -4.71 4.51 2.14
N ALA A 108 -4.08 5.68 2.18
CA ALA A 108 -3.54 6.28 3.39
C ALA A 108 -3.97 7.74 3.54
N ALA A 109 -4.17 8.17 4.79
CA ALA A 109 -4.45 9.56 5.15
C ALA A 109 -3.83 9.92 6.52
N PRO A 110 -3.44 11.19 6.74
CA PRO A 110 -2.87 11.64 8.03
C PRO A 110 -3.94 11.82 9.13
N VAL A 111 -5.23 11.73 8.80
CA VAL A 111 -6.35 11.86 9.74
C VAL A 111 -7.32 10.74 9.45
N PHE A 112 -7.69 9.96 10.47
CA PHE A 112 -8.49 8.75 10.34
C PHE A 112 -9.83 8.99 9.62
N ASP A 113 -10.58 10.01 10.04
CA ASP A 113 -11.91 10.32 9.49
C ASP A 113 -11.88 10.65 7.99
N LYS A 114 -10.72 11.08 7.47
CA LYS A 114 -10.58 11.37 6.04
C LYS A 114 -10.66 10.12 5.19
N LEU A 115 -10.32 8.93 5.71
CA LEU A 115 -10.38 7.67 4.98
C LEU A 115 -11.78 7.38 4.45
N ALA A 116 -12.83 7.75 5.20
CA ALA A 116 -14.22 7.52 4.79
C ALA A 116 -14.66 8.40 3.61
N ALA A 117 -14.03 9.57 3.44
CA ALA A 117 -14.34 10.52 2.38
C ALA A 117 -13.53 10.29 1.09
N VAL A 118 -12.51 9.42 1.14
CA VAL A 118 -11.64 9.14 -0.01
C VAL A 118 -12.44 8.45 -1.12
N LYS A 119 -12.42 9.04 -2.32
CA LYS A 119 -12.99 8.40 -3.51
C LYS A 119 -11.90 7.63 -4.24
N VAL A 120 -12.21 6.38 -4.58
CA VAL A 120 -11.29 5.46 -5.27
C VAL A 120 -11.89 5.06 -6.61
N ALA A 121 -11.09 5.14 -7.67
CA ALA A 121 -11.40 4.54 -8.97
C ALA A 121 -10.28 3.56 -9.34
N ILE A 122 -10.61 2.29 -9.55
CA ILE A 122 -9.67 1.25 -9.98
C ILE A 122 -10.07 0.81 -11.38
N TYR A 123 -9.10 0.78 -12.28
CA TYR A 123 -9.25 0.34 -13.67
C TYR A 123 -8.34 -0.87 -13.91
N GLU A 124 -8.82 -1.79 -14.73
CA GLU A 124 -8.07 -2.96 -15.21
C GLU A 124 -7.87 -2.81 -16.72
N LEU A 125 -6.77 -3.31 -17.28
CA LEU A 125 -6.58 -3.31 -18.72
C LEU A 125 -7.68 -4.16 -19.41
N PRO A 126 -8.21 -3.71 -20.57
CA PRO A 126 -7.78 -2.56 -21.37
C PRO A 126 -8.48 -1.23 -21.02
N ASP A 127 -9.30 -1.18 -19.97
CA ASP A 127 -10.20 -0.05 -19.65
C ASP A 127 -9.50 1.11 -18.92
N HIS A 128 -8.18 1.26 -19.09
CA HIS A 128 -7.46 2.37 -18.49
C HIS A 128 -7.83 3.69 -19.18
N PRO A 129 -8.20 4.74 -18.44
CA PRO A 129 -8.40 6.07 -19.02
C PRO A 129 -7.10 6.63 -19.63
N ASP A 130 -7.13 7.00 -20.91
CA ASP A 130 -5.97 7.54 -21.64
C ASP A 130 -5.35 8.79 -20.98
N ASP A 131 -6.18 9.67 -20.42
CA ASP A 131 -5.74 10.92 -19.79
C ASP A 131 -6.35 11.13 -18.40
N TYR A 132 -6.12 10.17 -17.50
CA TYR A 132 -6.51 10.31 -16.09
C TYR A 132 -5.86 11.49 -15.38
N LYS A 133 -4.78 12.08 -15.92
CA LYS A 133 -4.15 13.25 -15.28
C LYS A 133 -5.10 14.45 -15.26
N ARG A 134 -5.99 14.56 -16.26
CA ARG A 134 -7.02 15.62 -16.32
C ARG A 134 -8.07 15.52 -15.23
N THR A 135 -8.30 14.34 -14.64
CA THR A 135 -9.23 14.20 -13.51
C THR A 135 -8.62 14.69 -12.19
N GLN A 136 -7.33 15.04 -12.18
CA GLN A 136 -6.60 15.57 -11.02
C GLN A 136 -6.66 14.64 -9.77
N PRO A 137 -6.24 13.37 -9.90
CA PRO A 137 -6.17 12.49 -8.75
C PRO A 137 -5.18 13.01 -7.70
N ALA A 138 -5.57 12.99 -6.43
CA ALA A 138 -4.72 13.31 -5.29
C ALA A 138 -3.59 12.28 -5.11
N SER A 139 -3.80 11.03 -5.55
CA SER A 139 -2.75 10.02 -5.63
C SER A 139 -3.05 8.99 -6.73
N VAL A 140 -1.97 8.51 -7.35
CA VAL A 140 -2.00 7.51 -8.42
C VAL A 140 -1.13 6.33 -8.00
N SER A 141 -1.61 5.11 -8.25
CA SER A 141 -0.78 3.91 -8.22
C SER A 141 -1.10 3.00 -9.40
N HIS A 142 -0.09 2.27 -9.86
CA HIS A 142 -0.20 1.37 -11.00
C HIS A 142 0.70 0.16 -10.76
N HIS A 143 0.16 -1.04 -10.92
CA HIS A 143 0.93 -2.28 -10.87
C HIS A 143 0.26 -3.33 -11.76
N GLY A 144 1.05 -3.96 -12.63
CA GLY A 144 0.54 -4.92 -13.61
C GLY A 144 -0.59 -4.34 -14.44
N GLN A 145 -1.73 -5.03 -14.43
CA GLN A 145 -2.90 -4.62 -15.20
C GLN A 145 -3.77 -3.55 -14.52
N TYR A 146 -3.45 -3.14 -13.29
CA TYR A 146 -4.31 -2.26 -12.50
C TYR A 146 -3.78 -0.83 -12.40
N LEU A 147 -4.69 0.14 -12.53
CA LEU A 147 -4.50 1.55 -12.25
C LEU A 147 -5.47 2.00 -11.15
N ALA A 148 -4.96 2.54 -10.05
CA ALA A 148 -5.76 3.08 -8.95
C ALA A 148 -5.59 4.60 -8.82
N LEU A 149 -6.69 5.31 -8.92
CA LEU A 149 -6.80 6.76 -8.76
C LEU A 149 -7.56 7.08 -7.47
N VAL A 150 -7.03 8.04 -6.69
CA VAL A 150 -7.59 8.45 -5.41
C VAL A 150 -7.82 9.96 -5.39
N TYR A 151 -8.99 10.39 -4.92
CA TYR A 151 -9.45 11.80 -4.86
C TYR A 151 -9.87 12.18 -3.44
#